data_AF-A0A7G3ZK85-F1
#
_entry.id   AF-A0A7G3ZK85-F1
#
_cell.length_a   1.000
_cell.length_b   1.000
_cell.length_c   1.000
_cell.angle_alpha   90.00
_cell.angle_beta   90.00
_cell.angle_gamma   90.00
#
_symmetry.space_group_name_H-M   'P 1'
#
loop_
_entity.id
_entity.type
_entity.pdbx_description
1 polymer ?
#
loop_
_entity_poly.entity_id
_entity_poly.type
_entity_poly.pdbx_seq_one_letter_code
_entity_poly.pdbx_strand_id
1 'polypeptide(L)'
;MLVKALVEQYLNATDNDLRYMVLRQDLTICEPVQDADLLVKKILLPVLLEETDPEIVELVSSQVYPQMTLKCIEKMNEAGTVLESQWFDGLIIEPLFEQIESKRTSFIVQTIRNVFKVVEGDGKKVASSTERYMRRLIAQMKGKKGERRNTVLYWDTLDLMISAYYDSVTRMSFEVLSDIFDMYEDRSDNTTNAALINSIKAATSSAVTKLLEREISDGLLETISSVWWQFHSVASRLFEHRLIPSLHAKASEPLMLALQTIWNFRPFYQVPSVEHSRPTLSDKAMAELQSAVAGLLNRASASDSNKEAPSSMQQELIIEDTEIDDEQQAYLDQLQADDDLQFDELDDDPSTSADEYNYEQITEKCSAILKSLHSDPPEPCSHGNLLPSLDDVKVSALSTEKDIQDVSRTAWAVLETETALPALLLSVDVLGQILQNNLAEIDCSRTCESLLLHMKQNKSFLQTIKVGNMTQTIDEGSTFRTMVYSTMLQIVTTRSVDYPVCCKVLIEALSRGVRDSDCTINQLSIRIIEALLQANYEAIRGIDPEWYNLTLLPRVAEIATKVSKKLQSRSEGRQDRAQHPAATAETVIDIVDRLHCLFDRQYPAIA
;
A
#
# COMPACT_ATOMS: atom_id res chain seq x y z
N MET A 1 0.97 1.98 40.03
CA MET A 1 -0.05 1.78 41.09
C MET A 1 -0.91 0.59 40.73
N LEU A 2 -1.20 -0.28 41.70
CA LEU A 2 -2.10 -1.43 41.49
C LEU A 2 -3.53 -0.97 41.24
N VAL A 3 -4.24 -1.69 40.38
CA VAL A 3 -5.61 -1.36 39.97
C VAL A 3 -6.57 -1.23 41.15
N LYS A 4 -6.56 -2.17 42.10
CA LYS A 4 -7.42 -2.12 43.29
C LYS A 4 -7.19 -0.86 44.14
N ALA A 5 -5.93 -0.47 44.30
CA ALA A 5 -5.57 0.75 45.04
C ALA A 5 -6.04 2.02 44.30
N LEU A 6 -5.99 2.02 42.96
CA LEU A 6 -6.56 3.10 42.15
C LEU A 6 -8.07 3.23 42.33
N VAL A 7 -8.79 2.11 42.30
CA VAL A 7 -10.23 2.08 42.53
C VAL A 7 -10.59 2.64 43.90
N GLU A 8 -9.90 2.19 44.94
CA GLU A 8 -10.13 2.68 46.31
C GLU A 8 -9.82 4.17 46.47
N GLN A 9 -8.69 4.65 45.94
CA GLN A 9 -8.32 6.07 46.03
C GLN A 9 -9.29 6.96 45.26
N TYR A 10 -9.71 6.55 44.07
CA TYR A 10 -10.65 7.32 43.25
C TYR A 10 -12.02 7.44 43.91
N LEU A 11 -12.57 6.32 44.40
CA LEU A 11 -13.90 6.31 45.04
C LEU A 11 -13.92 7.09 46.37
N ASN A 12 -12.78 7.15 47.08
CA ASN A 12 -12.66 7.90 48.32
C ASN A 12 -12.28 9.39 48.10
N ALA A 13 -11.93 9.78 46.87
CA ALA A 13 -11.60 11.17 46.56
C ALA A 13 -12.87 12.04 46.53
N THR A 14 -12.88 13.06 47.39
CA THR A 14 -13.99 14.01 47.55
C THR A 14 -13.91 15.19 46.58
N ASP A 15 -12.75 15.42 45.97
CA ASP A 15 -12.47 16.55 45.07
C ASP A 15 -12.10 16.05 43.67
N ASN A 16 -12.52 16.80 42.65
CA ASN A 16 -12.26 16.51 41.24
C ASN A 16 -10.78 16.58 40.90
N ASP A 17 -10.03 17.52 41.50
CA ASP A 17 -8.57 17.61 41.31
C ASP A 17 -7.86 16.35 41.79
N LEU A 18 -8.29 15.80 42.94
CA LEU A 18 -7.74 14.56 43.48
C LEU A 18 -8.12 13.36 42.59
N ARG A 19 -9.36 13.31 42.09
CA ARG A 19 -9.80 12.29 41.13
C ARG A 19 -8.97 12.34 39.85
N TYR A 20 -8.73 13.53 39.32
CA TYR A 20 -7.91 13.76 38.13
C TYR A 20 -6.46 13.31 38.37
N MET A 21 -5.87 13.70 39.50
CA MET A 21 -4.51 13.29 39.87
C MET A 21 -4.37 11.78 40.04
N VAL A 22 -5.34 11.11 40.64
CA VAL A 22 -5.35 9.65 40.81
C VAL A 22 -5.38 8.94 39.45
N LEU A 23 -6.21 9.42 38.52
CA LEU A 23 -6.34 8.85 37.18
C LEU A 23 -5.07 9.02 36.31
N ARG A 24 -4.26 10.06 36.56
CA ARG A 24 -2.98 10.28 35.86
C ARG A 24 -1.83 9.41 36.36
N GLN A 25 -2.01 8.68 37.45
CA GLN A 25 -0.92 7.85 37.98
C GLN A 25 -0.65 6.66 37.06
N ASP A 26 0.61 6.26 36.97
CA ASP A 26 1.00 5.10 36.17
C ASP A 26 0.33 3.82 36.67
N LEU A 27 -0.55 3.26 35.84
CA LEU A 27 -1.24 2.01 36.12
C LEU A 27 -0.30 0.81 35.98
N THR A 28 -0.33 -0.12 36.95
CA THR A 28 0.38 -1.40 36.90
C THR A 28 -0.66 -2.51 36.80
N ILE A 29 -0.69 -3.23 35.68
CA ILE A 29 -1.61 -4.34 35.43
C ILE A 29 -0.91 -5.66 35.78
N CYS A 30 -1.53 -6.42 36.68
CA CYS A 30 -1.04 -7.72 37.12
C CYS A 30 -1.88 -8.86 36.56
N GLU A 31 -3.21 -8.70 36.58
CA GLU A 31 -4.17 -9.70 36.11
C GLU A 31 -5.09 -9.06 35.06
N PRO A 32 -4.69 -9.03 33.77
CA PRO A 32 -5.32 -8.21 32.74
C PRO A 32 -6.85 -8.31 32.67
N VAL A 33 -7.40 -9.52 32.75
CA VAL A 33 -8.86 -9.75 32.67
C VAL A 33 -9.60 -9.19 33.89
N GLN A 34 -9.10 -9.48 35.10
CA GLN A 34 -9.76 -9.03 36.34
C GLN A 34 -9.57 -7.53 36.58
N ASP A 35 -8.37 -7.03 36.29
CA ASP A 35 -8.00 -5.63 36.43
C ASP A 35 -8.80 -4.77 35.44
N ALA A 36 -8.94 -5.20 34.19
CA ALA A 36 -9.79 -4.54 33.20
C ALA A 36 -11.27 -4.54 33.61
N ASP A 37 -11.82 -5.70 34.00
CA ASP A 37 -13.22 -5.80 34.43
C ASP A 37 -13.53 -4.86 35.60
N LEU A 38 -12.63 -4.81 36.59
CA LEU A 38 -12.77 -3.95 37.75
C LEU A 38 -12.71 -2.47 37.36
N LEU A 39 -11.73 -2.05 36.55
CA LEU A 39 -11.59 -0.65 36.14
C LEU A 39 -12.76 -0.19 35.28
N VAL A 40 -13.13 -0.97 34.27
CA VAL A 40 -14.22 -0.62 33.35
C VAL A 40 -15.51 -0.44 34.12
N LYS A 41 -15.88 -1.39 34.98
CA LYS A 41 -17.14 -1.36 35.72
C LYS A 41 -17.18 -0.33 36.86
N LYS A 42 -16.05 -0.08 37.54
CA LYS A 42 -16.04 0.77 38.74
C LYS A 42 -15.64 2.21 38.50
N ILE A 43 -14.85 2.48 37.46
CA ILE A 43 -14.34 3.82 37.16
C ILE A 43 -14.66 4.22 35.73
N LEU A 44 -14.11 3.53 34.73
CA LEU A 44 -14.02 4.09 33.38
C LEU A 44 -15.40 4.31 32.77
N LEU A 45 -16.28 3.30 32.81
CA LEU A 45 -17.63 3.43 32.27
C LEU A 45 -18.50 4.40 33.10
N PRO A 46 -18.54 4.31 34.46
CA PRO A 46 -19.23 5.32 35.27
C PRO A 46 -18.77 6.75 35.00
N VAL A 47 -17.47 6.99 34.84
CA VAL A 47 -16.95 8.33 34.52
C VAL A 47 -17.47 8.81 33.17
N LEU A 48 -17.40 7.97 32.14
CA LEU A 48 -17.88 8.34 30.81
C LEU A 48 -19.38 8.68 30.82
N LEU A 49 -20.19 8.00 31.62
CA LEU A 49 -21.65 8.16 31.64
C LEU A 49 -22.16 9.24 32.60
N GLU A 50 -21.61 9.31 33.81
CA GLU A 50 -22.20 10.04 34.94
C GLU A 50 -21.36 11.24 35.41
N GLU A 51 -20.04 11.25 35.21
CA GLU A 51 -19.16 12.29 35.78
C GLU A 51 -19.43 13.66 35.18
N THR A 52 -19.64 14.67 36.02
CA THR A 52 -20.00 16.03 35.59
C THR A 52 -18.82 16.85 35.10
N ASP A 53 -17.61 16.51 35.53
CA ASP A 53 -16.39 17.23 35.17
C ASP A 53 -15.91 16.85 33.75
N PRO A 54 -15.90 17.79 32.78
CA PRO A 54 -15.50 17.50 31.41
C PRO A 54 -14.01 17.12 31.29
N GLU A 55 -13.14 17.62 32.17
CA GLU A 55 -11.70 17.31 32.09
C GLU A 55 -11.41 15.87 32.51
N ILE A 56 -12.14 15.37 33.52
CA ILE A 56 -12.05 13.98 33.96
C ILE A 56 -12.59 13.04 32.87
N VAL A 57 -13.73 13.39 32.27
CA VAL A 57 -14.33 12.61 31.17
C VAL A 57 -13.37 12.56 29.97
N GLU A 58 -12.80 13.70 29.59
CA GLU A 58 -11.85 13.79 28.48
C GLU A 58 -10.56 13.01 28.79
N LEU A 59 -10.03 13.09 30.01
CA LEU A 59 -8.86 12.33 30.44
C LEU A 59 -9.12 10.81 30.32
N VAL A 60 -10.29 10.34 30.76
CA VAL A 60 -10.64 8.91 30.68
C VAL A 60 -10.81 8.46 29.23
N SER A 61 -11.55 9.23 28.42
CA SER A 61 -11.82 8.94 27.01
C SER A 61 -10.54 8.95 26.14
N SER A 62 -9.64 9.90 26.39
CA SER A 62 -8.45 10.13 25.56
C SER A 62 -7.21 9.38 25.99
N GLN A 63 -7.03 9.13 27.30
CA GLN A 63 -5.76 8.63 27.83
C GLN A 63 -5.94 7.38 28.70
N VAL A 64 -6.77 7.42 29.74
CA VAL A 64 -6.78 6.35 30.76
C VAL A 64 -7.34 5.04 30.19
N TYR A 65 -8.48 5.09 29.50
CA TYR A 65 -9.11 3.90 28.92
C TYR A 65 -8.21 3.27 27.84
N PRO A 66 -7.68 4.03 26.85
CA PRO A 66 -6.78 3.47 25.84
C PRO A 66 -5.48 2.93 26.43
N GLN A 67 -4.83 3.64 27.37
CA GLN A 67 -3.58 3.17 27.98
C GLN A 67 -3.78 1.92 28.85
N MET A 68 -4.89 1.81 29.56
CA MET A 68 -5.25 0.58 30.28
C MET A 68 -5.37 -0.58 29.29
N THR A 69 -6.05 -0.36 28.17
CA THR A 69 -6.20 -1.36 27.10
C THR A 69 -4.83 -1.80 26.55
N LEU A 70 -3.92 -0.86 26.27
CA LEU A 70 -2.56 -1.16 25.82
C LEU A 70 -1.83 -2.07 26.82
N LYS A 71 -1.81 -1.67 28.09
CA LYS A 71 -1.11 -2.41 29.15
C LYS A 71 -1.68 -3.82 29.33
N CYS A 72 -2.99 -4.00 29.15
CA CYS A 72 -3.63 -5.32 29.13
C CYS A 72 -3.13 -6.16 27.96
N ILE A 73 -3.09 -5.59 26.76
CA ILE A 73 -2.59 -6.25 25.54
C ILE A 73 -1.13 -6.68 25.75
N GLU A 74 -0.24 -5.76 26.15
CA GLU A 74 1.17 -6.03 26.43
C GLU A 74 1.36 -7.18 27.42
N LYS A 75 0.62 -7.18 28.53
CA LYS A 75 0.72 -8.22 29.56
C LYS A 75 0.22 -9.58 29.10
N MET A 76 -0.85 -9.64 28.32
CA MET A 76 -1.32 -10.91 27.75
C MET A 76 -0.35 -11.49 26.73
N ASN A 77 0.41 -10.62 26.04
CA ASN A 77 1.44 -11.04 25.11
C ASN A 77 2.66 -11.64 25.82
N GLU A 78 3.12 -11.02 26.91
CA GLU A 78 4.20 -11.55 27.75
C GLU A 78 3.90 -12.98 28.23
N ALA A 79 2.63 -13.28 28.51
CA ALA A 79 2.18 -14.59 28.97
C ALA A 79 2.09 -15.64 27.84
N GLY A 80 2.34 -15.28 26.57
CA GLY A 80 2.24 -16.17 25.42
C GLY A 80 0.81 -16.64 25.10
N THR A 81 -0.19 -16.06 25.75
CA THR A 81 -1.60 -16.28 25.45
C THR A 81 -1.97 -15.54 24.17
N VAL A 82 -2.53 -16.27 23.20
CA VAL A 82 -3.19 -15.67 22.04
C VAL A 82 -4.25 -14.70 22.57
N LEU A 83 -4.35 -13.49 22.02
CA LEU A 83 -5.46 -12.58 22.32
C LEU A 83 -6.78 -13.31 22.05
N GLU A 84 -7.40 -13.85 23.09
CA GLU A 84 -8.73 -14.40 22.98
C GLU A 84 -9.67 -13.22 22.73
N SER A 85 -10.21 -13.11 21.52
CA SER A 85 -11.11 -12.01 21.15
C SER A 85 -12.27 -11.79 22.13
N GLN A 86 -12.65 -12.83 22.87
CA GLN A 86 -13.70 -12.79 23.87
C GLN A 86 -13.43 -11.80 25.02
N TRP A 87 -12.18 -11.61 25.46
CA TRP A 87 -11.92 -10.66 26.56
C TRP A 87 -11.97 -9.21 26.06
N PHE A 88 -11.39 -8.93 24.89
CA PHE A 88 -11.33 -7.59 24.34
C PHE A 88 -12.75 -7.14 23.97
N ASP A 89 -13.48 -7.98 23.25
CA ASP A 89 -14.86 -7.70 22.92
C ASP A 89 -15.73 -7.62 24.17
N GLY A 90 -15.65 -8.61 25.07
CA GLY A 90 -16.54 -8.70 26.22
C GLY A 90 -16.31 -7.66 27.32
N LEU A 91 -15.06 -7.24 27.55
CA LEU A 91 -14.71 -6.34 28.66
C LEU A 91 -14.40 -4.91 28.22
N ILE A 92 -13.91 -4.71 27.00
CA ILE A 92 -13.50 -3.38 26.51
C ILE A 92 -14.57 -2.81 25.58
N ILE A 93 -14.95 -3.55 24.53
CA ILE A 93 -15.76 -3.03 23.42
C ILE A 93 -17.27 -3.12 23.68
N GLU A 94 -17.79 -4.27 24.09
CA GLU A 94 -19.22 -4.49 24.35
C GLU A 94 -19.79 -3.46 25.34
N PRO A 95 -19.14 -3.14 26.49
CA PRO A 95 -19.67 -2.15 27.42
C PRO A 95 -19.78 -0.74 26.82
N LEU A 96 -18.84 -0.36 25.93
CA LEU A 96 -18.90 0.92 25.22
C LEU A 96 -20.04 0.93 24.20
N PHE A 97 -20.20 -0.15 23.43
CA PHE A 97 -21.27 -0.26 22.43
C PHE A 97 -22.67 -0.41 23.02
N GLU A 98 -22.82 -0.97 24.22
CA GLU A 98 -24.10 -0.96 24.95
C GLU A 98 -24.56 0.46 25.31
N GLN A 99 -23.61 1.39 25.42
CA GLN A 99 -23.86 2.78 25.82
C GLN A 99 -23.74 3.78 24.67
N ILE A 100 -23.60 3.30 23.42
CA ILE A 100 -23.41 4.18 22.26
C ILE A 100 -24.64 5.08 22.01
N GLU A 101 -25.83 4.64 22.42
CA GLU A 101 -27.09 5.40 22.35
C GLU A 101 -27.29 6.36 23.54
N SER A 102 -26.32 6.45 24.46
CA SER A 102 -26.41 7.33 25.61
C SER A 102 -26.36 8.82 25.21
N LYS A 103 -26.74 9.71 26.14
CA LYS A 103 -26.64 11.17 25.95
C LYS A 103 -25.20 11.65 25.67
N ARG A 104 -24.19 10.82 25.96
CA ARG A 104 -22.76 11.13 25.82
C ARG A 104 -22.10 10.35 24.69
N THR A 105 -22.84 10.01 23.62
CA THR A 105 -22.31 9.23 22.49
C THR A 105 -20.96 9.73 21.97
N SER A 106 -20.73 11.05 21.89
CA SER A 106 -19.47 11.61 21.35
C SER A 106 -18.25 11.10 22.14
N PHE A 107 -18.31 11.14 23.48
CA PHE A 107 -17.24 10.63 24.33
C PHE A 107 -17.09 9.12 24.22
N ILE A 108 -18.19 8.38 24.10
CA ILE A 108 -18.14 6.92 23.89
C ILE A 108 -17.45 6.58 22.57
N VAL A 109 -17.85 7.21 21.47
CA VAL A 109 -17.23 6.98 20.14
C VAL A 109 -15.77 7.42 20.14
N GLN A 110 -15.44 8.55 20.79
CA GLN A 110 -14.05 8.99 20.96
C GLN A 110 -13.23 7.98 21.77
N THR A 111 -13.79 7.41 22.83
CA THR A 111 -13.13 6.36 23.62
C THR A 111 -12.89 5.13 22.75
N ILE A 112 -13.90 4.67 22.01
CA ILE A 112 -13.79 3.54 21.09
C ILE A 112 -12.68 3.79 20.07
N ARG A 113 -12.68 4.97 19.44
CA ARG A 113 -11.63 5.39 18.51
C ARG A 113 -10.25 5.27 19.13
N ASN A 114 -10.04 5.87 20.30
CA ASN A 114 -8.71 5.92 20.92
C ASN A 114 -8.24 4.53 21.38
N VAL A 115 -9.16 3.67 21.82
CA VAL A 115 -8.89 2.25 22.09
C VAL A 115 -8.39 1.55 20.82
N PHE A 116 -9.06 1.75 19.67
CA PHE A 116 -8.60 1.16 18.42
C PHE A 116 -7.31 1.77 17.88
N LYS A 117 -7.03 3.06 18.09
CA LYS A 117 -5.73 3.67 17.75
C LYS A 117 -4.57 2.98 18.47
N VAL A 118 -4.78 2.63 19.74
CA VAL A 118 -3.79 1.90 20.53
C VAL A 118 -3.61 0.47 20.03
N VAL A 119 -4.71 -0.21 19.68
CA VAL A 119 -4.67 -1.58 19.13
C VAL A 119 -3.94 -1.62 17.78
N GLU A 120 -4.21 -0.64 16.92
CA GLU A 120 -3.55 -0.50 15.62
C GLU A 120 -2.07 -0.17 15.77
N GLY A 121 -1.70 0.72 16.70
CA GLY A 121 -0.30 1.08 16.97
C GLY A 121 0.57 -0.08 17.45
N ASP A 122 -0.02 -1.08 18.11
CA ASP A 122 0.65 -2.32 18.51
C ASP A 122 0.76 -3.35 17.35
N GLY A 123 0.18 -3.04 16.18
CA GLY A 123 0.21 -3.87 14.98
C GLY A 123 -0.63 -5.15 15.07
N LYS A 124 -1.58 -5.23 16.02
CA LYS A 124 -2.34 -6.44 16.31
C LYS A 124 -3.74 -6.41 15.72
N LYS A 125 -4.16 -7.57 15.22
CA LYS A 125 -5.52 -7.82 14.72
C LYS A 125 -6.35 -8.51 15.80
N VAL A 126 -7.61 -8.13 15.94
CA VAL A 126 -8.56 -8.72 16.89
C VAL A 126 -9.44 -9.71 16.13
N ALA A 127 -9.20 -11.01 16.31
CA ALA A 127 -9.94 -12.06 15.60
C ALA A 127 -11.29 -12.37 16.27
N SER A 128 -12.31 -11.54 16.04
CA SER A 128 -13.61 -11.65 16.75
C SER A 128 -14.85 -11.73 15.86
N SER A 129 -16.04 -11.75 16.45
CA SER A 129 -17.33 -11.68 15.74
C SER A 129 -17.70 -10.21 15.49
N THR A 130 -17.04 -9.61 14.50
CA THR A 130 -16.83 -8.16 14.33
C THR A 130 -18.03 -7.39 13.75
N GLU A 131 -18.89 -8.06 12.99
CA GLU A 131 -19.92 -7.36 12.21
C GLU A 131 -20.99 -6.67 13.06
N ARG A 132 -21.29 -7.22 14.25
CA ARG A 132 -22.32 -6.67 15.15
C ARG A 132 -21.97 -5.26 15.59
N TYR A 133 -20.72 -5.01 15.98
CA TYR A 133 -20.27 -3.71 16.44
C TYR A 133 -20.20 -2.71 15.28
N MET A 134 -19.72 -3.16 14.12
CA MET A 134 -19.71 -2.35 12.89
C MET A 134 -21.12 -1.88 12.53
N ARG A 135 -22.10 -2.79 12.45
CA ARG A 135 -23.49 -2.44 12.15
C ARG A 135 -24.10 -1.52 13.19
N ARG A 136 -23.76 -1.67 14.48
CA ARG A 136 -24.19 -0.73 15.53
C ARG A 136 -23.62 0.66 15.31
N LEU A 137 -22.33 0.79 15.01
CA LEU A 137 -21.71 2.09 14.71
C LEU A 137 -22.38 2.74 13.49
N ILE A 138 -22.56 1.98 12.41
CA ILE A 138 -23.21 2.44 11.17
C ILE A 138 -24.66 2.87 11.44
N ALA A 139 -25.42 2.11 12.24
CA ALA A 139 -26.79 2.49 12.61
C ALA A 139 -26.82 3.84 13.37
N GLN A 140 -25.86 4.08 14.27
CA GLN A 140 -25.73 5.36 14.96
C GLN A 140 -25.37 6.51 14.01
N MET A 141 -24.46 6.26 13.06
CA MET A 141 -24.12 7.23 12.01
C MET A 141 -25.33 7.60 11.17
N LYS A 142 -26.12 6.60 10.72
CA LYS A 142 -27.35 6.79 9.94
C LYS A 142 -28.38 7.63 10.72
N GLY A 143 -28.54 7.37 12.02
CA GLY A 143 -29.42 8.15 12.90
C GLY A 143 -29.01 9.62 13.08
N LYS A 144 -27.73 9.94 12.86
CA LYS A 144 -27.15 11.29 13.03
C LYS A 144 -26.76 11.98 11.73
N LYS A 145 -27.21 11.48 10.57
CA LYS A 145 -26.86 12.00 9.23
C LYS A 145 -27.15 13.50 9.01
N GLY A 146 -27.90 14.16 9.90
CA GLY A 146 -28.11 15.62 9.92
C GLY A 146 -27.09 16.46 10.72
N GLU A 147 -26.28 15.85 11.59
CA GLU A 147 -25.34 16.54 12.48
C GLU A 147 -23.90 16.48 11.95
N ARG A 148 -23.57 17.36 10.99
CA ARG A 148 -22.26 17.39 10.29
C ARG A 148 -21.02 17.46 11.19
N ARG A 149 -21.12 17.94 12.44
CA ARG A 149 -19.95 18.12 13.32
C ARG A 149 -19.37 16.81 13.87
N ASN A 150 -20.15 15.73 13.89
CA ASN A 150 -19.69 14.47 14.49
C ASN A 150 -19.32 13.40 13.46
N THR A 151 -19.61 13.59 12.17
CA THR A 151 -19.45 12.54 11.13
C THR A 151 -18.00 12.10 10.95
N VAL A 152 -17.03 13.03 10.98
CA VAL A 152 -15.59 12.72 10.86
C VAL A 152 -15.12 11.77 11.96
N LEU A 153 -15.57 11.98 13.20
CA LEU A 153 -15.20 11.11 14.33
C LEU A 153 -15.68 9.67 14.09
N TYR A 154 -16.89 9.49 13.57
CA TYR A 154 -17.39 8.15 13.28
C TYR A 154 -16.64 7.49 12.12
N TRP A 155 -16.31 8.24 11.06
CA TRP A 155 -15.52 7.70 9.94
C TRP A 155 -14.11 7.31 10.37
N ASP A 156 -13.42 8.13 11.17
CA ASP A 156 -12.11 7.79 11.77
C ASP A 156 -12.22 6.54 12.65
N THR A 157 -13.28 6.45 13.47
CA THR A 157 -13.55 5.26 14.29
C THR A 157 -13.80 4.01 13.44
N LEU A 158 -14.59 4.16 12.37
CA LEU A 158 -14.94 3.07 11.46
C LEU A 158 -13.69 2.55 10.74
N ASP A 159 -12.83 3.45 10.26
CA ASP A 159 -11.58 3.10 9.59
C ASP A 159 -10.66 2.26 10.48
N LEU A 160 -10.44 2.71 11.73
CA LEU A 160 -9.66 1.99 12.72
C LEU A 160 -10.29 0.64 13.09
N MET A 161 -11.61 0.57 13.20
CA MET A 161 -12.30 -0.70 13.42
C MET A 161 -12.11 -1.65 12.25
N ILE A 162 -12.17 -1.18 11.00
CA ILE A 162 -11.93 -2.00 9.81
C ILE A 162 -10.50 -2.55 9.87
N SER A 163 -9.52 -1.68 10.15
CA SER A 163 -8.12 -2.06 10.30
C SER A 163 -7.87 -3.03 11.46
N ALA A 164 -8.59 -2.93 12.57
CA ALA A 164 -8.39 -3.85 13.70
C ALA A 164 -9.04 -5.22 13.50
N TYR A 165 -10.21 -5.24 12.86
CA TYR A 165 -11.08 -6.42 12.80
C TYR A 165 -10.99 -7.25 11.53
N TYR A 166 -10.69 -6.60 10.40
CA TYR A 166 -10.56 -7.31 9.12
C TYR A 166 -9.10 -7.46 8.74
N ASP A 167 -8.82 -8.62 8.16
CA ASP A 167 -7.51 -8.97 7.67
C ASP A 167 -7.62 -9.81 6.40
N SER A 168 -6.55 -10.50 6.10
CA SER A 168 -6.41 -11.27 4.89
C SER A 168 -7.28 -12.56 4.93
N VAL A 169 -7.68 -13.00 6.14
CA VAL A 169 -8.49 -14.19 6.43
C VAL A 169 -9.95 -13.82 6.74
N THR A 170 -10.17 -12.86 7.63
CA THR A 170 -11.48 -12.37 8.06
C THR A 170 -11.92 -11.25 7.13
N ARG A 171 -12.92 -11.54 6.29
CA ARG A 171 -13.39 -10.61 5.25
C ARG A 171 -14.72 -9.98 5.61
N MET A 172 -14.91 -8.73 5.21
CA MET A 172 -16.15 -7.98 5.37
C MET A 172 -17.26 -8.56 4.48
N SER A 173 -18.45 -8.78 5.05
CA SER A 173 -19.63 -9.19 4.30
C SER A 173 -20.18 -8.09 3.39
N PHE A 174 -20.97 -8.51 2.41
CA PHE A 174 -21.66 -7.61 1.50
C PHE A 174 -22.63 -6.68 2.24
N GLU A 175 -23.31 -7.17 3.28
CA GLU A 175 -24.28 -6.40 4.04
C GLU A 175 -23.63 -5.21 4.74
N VAL A 176 -22.50 -5.43 5.43
CA VAL A 176 -21.74 -4.35 6.09
C VAL A 176 -21.18 -3.38 5.06
N LEU A 177 -20.61 -3.90 3.97
CA LEU A 177 -20.07 -3.06 2.89
C LEU A 177 -21.16 -2.17 2.26
N SER A 178 -22.33 -2.74 1.96
CA SER A 178 -23.48 -1.99 1.46
C SER A 178 -23.91 -0.91 2.44
N ASP A 179 -23.98 -1.23 3.73
CA ASP A 179 -24.38 -0.28 4.77
C ASP A 179 -23.44 0.92 4.86
N ILE A 180 -22.13 0.71 4.67
CA ILE A 180 -21.11 1.77 4.62
C ILE A 180 -21.30 2.66 3.39
N PHE A 181 -21.54 2.05 2.23
CA PHE A 181 -21.68 2.77 0.97
C PHE A 181 -22.97 3.60 0.91
N ASP A 182 -24.06 3.14 1.53
CA ASP A 182 -25.30 3.91 1.66
C ASP A 182 -25.13 5.20 2.50
N MET A 183 -24.06 5.28 3.30
CA MET A 183 -23.73 6.49 4.07
C MET A 183 -22.91 7.50 3.28
N TYR A 184 -22.34 7.12 2.14
CA TYR A 184 -21.53 8.02 1.33
C TYR A 184 -22.34 9.21 0.80
N GLU A 185 -21.72 10.37 0.80
CA GLU A 185 -22.22 11.59 0.18
C GLU A 185 -21.14 12.07 -0.80
N ASP A 186 -21.53 12.52 -2.00
CA ASP A 186 -20.62 12.82 -3.13
C ASP A 186 -19.54 13.90 -2.87
N ARG A 187 -19.50 14.48 -1.65
CA ARG A 187 -18.49 15.43 -1.18
C ARG A 187 -17.86 14.92 0.12
N SER A 188 -17.09 13.86 0.02
CA SER A 188 -16.39 13.23 1.15
C SER A 188 -15.05 13.90 1.44
N ASP A 189 -14.65 13.85 2.71
CA ASP A 189 -13.31 14.23 3.16
C ASP A 189 -12.32 13.04 3.01
N ASN A 190 -11.03 13.33 3.19
CA ASN A 190 -9.97 12.31 3.12
C ASN A 190 -10.22 11.13 4.08
N THR A 191 -10.80 11.39 5.26
CA THR A 191 -11.13 10.36 6.26
C THR A 191 -12.18 9.39 5.74
N THR A 192 -13.26 9.91 5.15
CA THR A 192 -14.32 9.08 4.55
C THR A 192 -13.76 8.26 3.38
N ASN A 193 -12.92 8.87 2.54
CA ASN A 193 -12.28 8.17 1.41
C ASN A 193 -11.36 7.05 1.89
N ALA A 194 -10.56 7.28 2.93
CA ALA A 194 -9.71 6.25 3.54
C ALA A 194 -10.55 5.07 4.07
N ALA A 195 -11.63 5.36 4.81
CA ALA A 195 -12.53 4.34 5.33
C ALA A 195 -13.20 3.51 4.22
N LEU A 196 -13.61 4.14 3.11
CA LEU A 196 -14.17 3.45 1.94
C LEU A 196 -13.14 2.54 1.27
N ILE A 197 -11.93 3.05 1.04
CA ILE A 197 -10.83 2.29 0.45
C ILE A 197 -10.51 1.08 1.34
N ASN A 198 -10.39 1.27 2.65
CA ASN A 198 -10.11 0.19 3.59
C ASN A 198 -11.29 -0.80 3.69
N SER A 199 -12.54 -0.34 3.58
CA SER A 199 -13.71 -1.22 3.48
C SER A 199 -13.65 -2.14 2.27
N ILE A 200 -13.27 -1.60 1.10
CA ILE A 200 -13.12 -2.38 -0.13
C ILE A 200 -11.96 -3.38 0.00
N LYS A 201 -10.80 -2.98 0.55
CA LYS A 201 -9.66 -3.87 0.81
C LYS A 201 -10.01 -5.02 1.75
N ALA A 202 -10.87 -4.75 2.74
CA ALA A 202 -11.34 -5.72 3.73
C ALA A 202 -12.42 -6.67 3.19
N ALA A 203 -13.15 -6.30 2.14
CA ALA A 203 -14.21 -7.11 1.56
C ALA A 203 -13.68 -8.27 0.69
N THR A 204 -14.59 -9.15 0.26
CA THR A 204 -14.30 -10.16 -0.79
C THR A 204 -14.54 -9.56 -2.18
N SER A 205 -13.84 -10.06 -3.21
CA SER A 205 -14.04 -9.60 -4.59
C SER A 205 -15.47 -9.80 -5.07
N SER A 206 -16.13 -10.87 -4.61
CA SER A 206 -17.56 -11.12 -4.89
C SER A 206 -18.50 -10.08 -4.26
N ALA A 207 -18.23 -9.64 -3.03
CA ALA A 207 -19.04 -8.63 -2.35
C ALA A 207 -18.90 -7.27 -3.03
N VAL A 208 -17.68 -6.90 -3.41
CA VAL A 208 -17.43 -5.64 -4.14
C VAL A 208 -18.07 -5.69 -5.53
N THR A 209 -17.97 -6.82 -6.23
CA THR A 209 -18.62 -7.01 -7.53
C THR A 209 -20.14 -6.79 -7.44
N LYS A 210 -20.80 -7.42 -6.46
CA LYS A 210 -22.25 -7.24 -6.21
C LYS A 210 -22.63 -5.80 -5.89
N LEU A 211 -21.74 -5.06 -5.23
CA LEU A 211 -21.94 -3.65 -4.91
C LEU A 211 -21.86 -2.79 -6.19
N LEU A 212 -20.88 -3.04 -7.05
CA LEU A 212 -20.67 -2.34 -8.32
C LEU A 212 -21.74 -2.65 -9.38
N GLU A 213 -22.45 -3.77 -9.24
CA GLU A 213 -23.63 -4.07 -10.06
C GLU A 213 -24.82 -3.15 -9.73
N ARG A 214 -24.79 -2.43 -8.60
CA ARG A 214 -25.75 -1.37 -8.28
C ARG A 214 -25.34 -0.05 -8.94
N GLU A 215 -26.30 0.85 -9.10
CA GLU A 215 -25.99 2.22 -9.52
C GLU A 215 -25.23 2.95 -8.40
N ILE A 216 -23.90 3.04 -8.55
CA ILE A 216 -23.04 3.87 -7.70
C ILE A 216 -22.79 5.23 -8.36
N SER A 217 -22.54 6.28 -7.58
CA SER A 217 -22.18 7.60 -8.13
C SER A 217 -20.77 7.62 -8.74
N ASP A 218 -20.50 8.59 -9.62
CA ASP A 218 -19.18 8.73 -10.27
C ASP A 218 -18.09 9.14 -9.27
N GLY A 219 -18.42 9.97 -8.27
CA GLY A 219 -17.49 10.34 -7.20
C GLY A 219 -17.07 9.14 -6.35
N LEU A 220 -18.02 8.26 -6.01
CA LEU A 220 -17.71 7.04 -5.29
C LEU A 220 -16.82 6.10 -6.12
N LEU A 221 -17.12 5.96 -7.43
CA LEU A 221 -16.34 5.14 -8.34
C LEU A 221 -14.90 5.65 -8.45
N GLU A 222 -14.71 6.97 -8.54
CA GLU A 222 -13.39 7.60 -8.55
C GLU A 222 -12.62 7.25 -7.27
N THR A 223 -13.22 7.38 -6.09
CA THR A 223 -12.56 7.08 -4.82
C THR A 223 -12.11 5.63 -4.72
N ILE A 224 -12.99 4.67 -5.06
CA ILE A 224 -12.67 3.24 -4.95
C ILE A 224 -11.80 2.72 -6.10
N SER A 225 -11.66 3.47 -7.19
CA SER A 225 -10.84 3.05 -8.33
C SER A 225 -9.35 2.92 -8.01
N SER A 226 -8.88 3.55 -6.92
CA SER A 226 -7.54 3.35 -6.37
C SER A 226 -7.25 1.90 -5.94
N VAL A 227 -8.30 1.12 -5.67
CA VAL A 227 -8.23 -0.31 -5.29
C VAL A 227 -8.95 -1.19 -6.30
N TRP A 228 -8.88 -0.82 -7.58
CA TRP A 228 -9.49 -1.53 -8.70
C TRP A 228 -9.18 -3.03 -8.75
N TRP A 229 -7.99 -3.43 -8.26
CA TRP A 229 -7.55 -4.82 -8.23
C TRP A 229 -8.48 -5.73 -7.42
N GLN A 230 -9.27 -5.16 -6.50
CA GLN A 230 -10.26 -5.90 -5.71
C GLN A 230 -11.50 -6.29 -6.52
N PHE A 231 -11.77 -5.59 -7.63
CA PHE A 231 -12.94 -5.78 -8.48
C PHE A 231 -12.58 -5.84 -9.96
N HIS A 232 -11.39 -6.37 -10.25
CA HIS A 232 -10.86 -6.52 -11.60
C HIS A 232 -11.81 -7.29 -12.55
N SER A 233 -12.62 -8.22 -12.01
CA SER A 233 -13.58 -9.04 -12.76
C SER A 233 -14.65 -8.22 -13.49
N VAL A 234 -14.99 -7.02 -13.00
CA VAL A 234 -15.95 -6.12 -13.64
C VAL A 234 -15.29 -4.93 -14.34
N ALA A 235 -13.97 -4.79 -14.26
CA ALA A 235 -13.23 -3.66 -14.81
C ALA A 235 -13.49 -3.47 -16.31
N SER A 236 -13.40 -4.53 -17.14
CA SER A 236 -13.67 -4.43 -18.58
C SER A 236 -15.09 -3.92 -18.87
N ARG A 237 -16.08 -4.39 -18.10
CA ARG A 237 -17.47 -3.95 -18.20
C ARG A 237 -17.62 -2.47 -17.81
N LEU A 238 -16.90 -2.01 -16.78
CA LEU A 238 -16.88 -0.60 -16.37
C LEU A 238 -16.30 0.29 -17.48
N PHE A 239 -15.24 -0.14 -18.16
CA PHE A 239 -14.68 0.58 -19.30
C PHE A 239 -15.69 0.70 -20.45
N GLU A 240 -16.26 -0.43 -20.88
CA GLU A 240 -17.14 -0.49 -22.05
C GLU A 240 -18.47 0.25 -21.85
N HIS A 241 -19.06 0.15 -20.65
CA HIS A 241 -20.43 0.63 -20.42
C HIS A 241 -20.52 1.95 -19.64
N ARG A 242 -19.43 2.39 -18.99
CA ARG A 242 -19.48 3.59 -18.14
C ARG A 242 -18.33 4.56 -18.43
N LEU A 243 -17.08 4.15 -18.26
CA LEU A 243 -15.94 5.07 -18.32
C LEU A 243 -15.71 5.66 -19.71
N ILE A 244 -15.65 4.83 -20.76
CA ILE A 244 -15.46 5.31 -22.14
C ILE A 244 -16.66 6.16 -22.58
N PRO A 245 -17.93 5.73 -22.37
CA PRO A 245 -19.08 6.59 -22.64
C PRO A 245 -19.04 7.95 -21.91
N SER A 246 -18.61 7.99 -20.65
CA SER A 246 -18.51 9.23 -19.87
C SER A 246 -17.49 10.22 -20.43
N LEU A 247 -16.48 9.78 -21.20
CA LEU A 247 -15.55 10.67 -21.90
C LEU A 247 -16.22 11.48 -23.02
N HIS A 248 -17.42 11.09 -23.45
CA HIS A 248 -18.21 11.86 -24.41
C HIS A 248 -19.14 12.89 -23.75
N ALA A 249 -19.16 12.97 -22.41
CA ALA A 249 -19.94 13.95 -21.68
C ALA A 249 -19.49 15.39 -22.01
N LYS A 250 -20.45 16.32 -21.97
CA LYS A 250 -20.20 17.75 -22.22
C LYS A 250 -19.82 18.53 -20.95
N ALA A 251 -20.14 17.99 -19.78
CA ALA A 251 -19.84 18.62 -18.50
C ALA A 251 -18.42 18.27 -18.04
N SER A 252 -17.69 19.28 -17.52
CA SER A 252 -16.28 19.17 -17.15
C SER A 252 -16.06 18.34 -15.87
N GLU A 253 -16.96 18.43 -14.88
CA GLU A 253 -16.84 17.70 -13.61
C GLU A 253 -16.97 16.16 -13.76
N PRO A 254 -18.02 15.59 -14.41
CA PRO A 254 -18.09 14.15 -14.67
C PRO A 254 -16.93 13.64 -15.54
N LEU A 255 -16.43 14.49 -16.43
CA LEU A 255 -15.29 14.17 -17.28
C LEU A 255 -14.00 13.99 -16.47
N MET A 256 -13.73 14.88 -15.51
CA MET A 256 -12.55 14.77 -14.65
C MET A 256 -12.61 13.55 -13.74
N LEU A 257 -13.76 13.23 -13.17
CA LEU A 257 -13.95 12.01 -12.38
C LEU A 257 -13.70 10.75 -13.24
N ALA A 258 -14.19 10.73 -14.48
CA ALA A 258 -13.95 9.63 -15.41
C ALA A 258 -12.47 9.50 -15.78
N LEU A 259 -11.79 10.63 -16.09
CA LEU A 259 -10.36 10.64 -16.41
C LEU A 259 -9.50 10.19 -15.22
N GLN A 260 -9.81 10.65 -14.01
CA GLN A 260 -9.12 10.21 -12.80
C GLN A 260 -9.34 8.72 -12.53
N THR A 261 -10.58 8.25 -12.69
CA THR A 261 -10.90 6.82 -12.58
C THR A 261 -10.09 6.02 -13.59
N ILE A 262 -10.10 6.39 -14.87
CA ILE A 262 -9.31 5.72 -15.91
C ILE A 262 -7.82 5.72 -15.56
N TRP A 263 -7.28 6.84 -15.07
CA TRP A 263 -5.89 6.92 -14.64
C TRP A 263 -5.54 5.92 -13.54
N ASN A 264 -6.42 5.75 -12.54
CA ASN A 264 -6.21 4.76 -11.48
C ASN A 264 -6.19 3.32 -12.00
N PHE A 265 -6.90 3.05 -13.11
CA PHE A 265 -6.86 1.77 -13.83
C PHE A 265 -5.65 1.60 -14.76
N ARG A 266 -4.68 2.50 -14.76
CA ARG A 266 -3.50 2.41 -15.63
C ARG A 266 -2.81 1.04 -15.67
N PRO A 267 -2.56 0.37 -14.54
CA PRO A 267 -1.94 -0.96 -14.60
C PRO A 267 -2.81 -1.99 -15.34
N PHE A 268 -4.14 -1.90 -15.26
CA PHE A 268 -5.07 -2.84 -15.88
C PHE A 268 -4.99 -2.86 -17.41
N TYR A 269 -4.74 -1.70 -18.03
CA TYR A 269 -4.67 -1.57 -19.49
C TYR A 269 -3.24 -1.40 -20.05
N GLN A 270 -2.24 -1.18 -19.20
CA GLN A 270 -0.85 -1.04 -19.61
C GLN A 270 -0.03 -2.31 -19.36
N VAL A 271 -0.25 -2.99 -18.23
CA VAL A 271 0.62 -4.10 -17.81
C VAL A 271 0.17 -5.39 -18.48
N PRO A 272 1.04 -6.08 -19.22
CA PRO A 272 0.70 -7.34 -19.84
C PRO A 272 0.57 -8.46 -18.79
N SER A 273 -0.50 -9.25 -18.90
CA SER A 273 -0.71 -10.47 -18.12
C SER A 273 0.40 -11.49 -18.40
N VAL A 274 0.79 -12.23 -17.36
CA VAL A 274 1.79 -13.31 -17.46
C VAL A 274 1.31 -14.40 -18.42
N GLU A 275 0.02 -14.73 -18.40
CA GLU A 275 -0.55 -15.82 -19.20
C GLU A 275 -0.79 -15.41 -20.65
N HIS A 276 -1.29 -14.20 -20.86
CA HIS A 276 -1.76 -13.76 -22.19
C HIS A 276 -0.74 -12.92 -22.94
N SER A 277 0.34 -12.46 -22.28
CA SER A 277 1.35 -11.55 -22.83
C SER A 277 0.76 -10.27 -23.46
N ARG A 278 -0.43 -9.88 -23.00
CA ARG A 278 -1.19 -8.71 -23.44
C ARG A 278 -1.90 -8.08 -22.24
N PRO A 279 -2.22 -6.78 -22.28
CA PRO A 279 -3.04 -6.15 -21.25
C PRO A 279 -4.42 -6.79 -21.12
N THR A 280 -5.06 -6.61 -19.97
CA THR A 280 -6.36 -7.23 -19.65
C THR A 280 -7.52 -6.57 -20.41
N LEU A 281 -7.40 -5.29 -20.75
CA LEU A 281 -8.41 -4.58 -21.53
C LEU A 281 -8.40 -5.04 -23.01
N SER A 282 -9.58 -5.23 -23.60
CA SER A 282 -9.68 -5.73 -24.98
C SER A 282 -9.10 -4.74 -26.00
N ASP A 283 -8.49 -5.25 -27.09
CA ASP A 283 -7.91 -4.42 -28.16
C ASP A 283 -8.94 -3.40 -28.72
N LYS A 284 -10.22 -3.78 -28.76
CA LYS A 284 -11.32 -2.90 -29.16
C LYS A 284 -11.53 -1.76 -28.17
N ALA A 285 -11.68 -2.06 -26.88
CA ALA A 285 -11.87 -1.05 -25.85
C ALA A 285 -10.64 -0.14 -25.70
N MET A 286 -9.43 -0.68 -25.91
CA MET A 286 -8.19 0.08 -25.98
C MET A 286 -8.21 1.11 -27.11
N ALA A 287 -8.59 0.70 -28.33
CA ALA A 287 -8.70 1.60 -29.47
C ALA A 287 -9.78 2.68 -29.27
N GLU A 288 -10.92 2.31 -28.67
CA GLU A 288 -11.99 3.26 -28.32
C GLU A 288 -11.53 4.27 -27.27
N LEU A 289 -10.83 3.82 -26.23
CA LEU A 289 -10.25 4.69 -25.20
C LEU A 289 -9.22 5.66 -25.80
N GLN A 290 -8.28 5.16 -26.61
CA GLN A 290 -7.30 6.00 -27.32
C GLN A 290 -8.00 7.06 -28.18
N SER A 291 -9.01 6.67 -28.95
CA SER A 291 -9.77 7.60 -29.80
C SER A 291 -10.53 8.65 -28.98
N ALA A 292 -11.18 8.23 -27.89
CA ALA A 292 -11.95 9.13 -27.02
C ALA A 292 -11.05 10.17 -26.33
N VAL A 293 -9.92 9.73 -25.75
CA VAL A 293 -8.97 10.62 -25.06
C VAL A 293 -8.26 11.54 -26.05
N ALA A 294 -7.84 11.06 -27.22
CA ALA A 294 -7.27 11.92 -28.26
C ALA A 294 -8.27 12.96 -28.77
N GLY A 295 -9.54 12.57 -28.93
CA GLY A 295 -10.62 13.47 -29.30
C GLY A 295 -10.94 14.52 -28.24
N LEU A 296 -10.70 14.24 -26.96
CA LEU A 296 -10.81 15.21 -25.87
C LEU A 296 -9.63 16.17 -25.84
N LEU A 297 -8.41 15.66 -25.99
CA LEU A 297 -7.19 16.48 -26.04
C LEU A 297 -7.29 17.51 -27.19
N ASN A 298 -7.69 17.07 -28.38
CA ASN A 298 -7.87 17.97 -29.53
C ASN A 298 -8.93 19.05 -29.28
N ARG A 299 -9.99 18.74 -28.52
CA ARG A 299 -11.04 19.70 -28.15
C ARG A 299 -10.55 20.71 -27.12
N ALA A 300 -9.79 20.27 -26.13
CA ALA A 300 -9.18 21.15 -25.14
C ALA A 300 -8.18 22.11 -25.81
N SER A 301 -7.29 21.61 -26.67
CA SER A 301 -6.30 22.43 -27.38
C SER A 301 -6.92 23.41 -28.40
N ALA A 302 -8.04 23.06 -29.03
CA ALA A 302 -8.73 23.95 -29.96
C ALA A 302 -9.39 25.15 -29.26
N SER A 303 -9.84 24.97 -28.02
CA SER A 303 -10.44 26.04 -27.20
C SER A 303 -9.44 27.13 -26.80
N ASP A 304 -8.16 26.79 -26.63
CA ASP A 304 -7.10 27.78 -26.35
C ASP A 304 -6.76 28.63 -27.59
N SER A 305 -6.80 28.03 -28.78
CA SER A 305 -6.47 28.73 -30.03
C SER A 305 -7.50 29.77 -30.50
N ASN A 306 -8.71 29.79 -29.93
CA ASN A 306 -9.77 30.76 -30.27
C ASN A 306 -9.79 32.01 -29.39
N LYS A 307 -8.85 32.16 -28.43
CA LYS A 307 -8.79 33.31 -27.52
C LYS A 307 -7.88 34.46 -28.01
N GLU A 308 -7.10 34.26 -29.07
CA GLU A 308 -6.30 35.32 -29.70
C GLU A 308 -7.07 36.08 -30.80
N ALA A 309 -8.13 36.80 -30.42
CA ALA A 309 -8.66 37.88 -31.24
C ALA A 309 -9.32 38.95 -30.37
N PRO A 310 -8.55 39.94 -29.86
CA PRO A 310 -9.16 41.13 -29.28
C PRO A 310 -9.77 41.95 -30.42
N SER A 311 -11.09 41.88 -30.54
CA SER A 311 -11.89 42.84 -31.29
C SER A 311 -11.67 44.23 -30.69
N SER A 312 -10.95 45.06 -31.43
CA SER A 312 -10.77 46.48 -31.17
C SER A 312 -12.12 47.20 -31.01
N MET A 313 -12.49 47.51 -29.78
CA MET A 313 -13.40 48.61 -29.47
C MET A 313 -12.79 49.41 -28.33
N GLN A 314 -12.01 50.41 -28.71
CA GLN A 314 -11.59 51.51 -27.86
C GLN A 314 -12.84 52.24 -27.37
N GLN A 315 -13.02 52.32 -26.06
CA GLN A 315 -13.82 53.38 -25.44
C GLN A 315 -12.85 54.20 -24.60
N GLU A 316 -12.41 55.31 -25.19
CA GLU A 316 -11.72 56.40 -24.50
C GLU A 316 -12.63 56.93 -23.38
N LEU A 317 -12.18 56.81 -22.13
CA LEU A 317 -12.65 57.67 -21.04
C LEU A 317 -11.51 58.62 -20.68
N ILE A 318 -11.70 59.84 -21.14
CA ILE A 318 -10.94 61.04 -20.82
C ILE A 318 -11.02 61.26 -19.31
N ILE A 319 -9.88 61.24 -18.62
CA ILE A 319 -9.76 61.71 -17.24
C ILE A 319 -9.34 63.18 -17.34
N GLU A 320 -10.29 64.09 -17.08
CA GLU A 320 -10.02 65.50 -16.84
C GLU A 320 -9.49 65.69 -15.41
N ASP A 321 -8.46 66.52 -15.28
CA ASP A 321 -7.81 66.95 -14.05
C ASP A 321 -8.84 67.38 -12.99
N THR A 322 -8.88 66.68 -11.87
CA THR A 322 -9.54 67.13 -10.64
C THR A 322 -8.50 67.29 -9.55
N GLU A 323 -8.44 68.52 -9.02
CA GLU A 323 -7.58 68.95 -7.92
C GLU A 323 -7.74 67.98 -6.73
N ILE A 324 -6.62 67.37 -6.32
CA ILE A 324 -6.56 66.49 -5.16
C ILE A 324 -6.80 67.35 -3.91
N ASP A 325 -7.88 67.04 -3.19
CA ASP A 325 -8.26 67.68 -1.95
C ASP A 325 -7.25 67.32 -0.85
N ASP A 326 -6.50 68.32 -0.35
CA ASP A 326 -5.50 68.17 0.71
C ASP A 326 -6.10 67.57 2.01
N GLU A 327 -7.42 67.68 2.23
CA GLU A 327 -8.09 67.04 3.36
C GLU A 327 -8.30 65.53 3.17
N GLN A 328 -8.46 65.04 1.93
CA GLN A 328 -8.52 63.60 1.64
C GLN A 328 -7.15 62.93 1.79
N GLN A 329 -6.08 63.62 1.40
CA GLN A 329 -4.73 63.08 1.59
C GLN A 329 -4.34 63.01 3.08
N ALA A 330 -4.74 64.01 3.89
CA ALA A 330 -4.52 63.98 5.34
C ALA A 330 -5.31 62.87 6.05
N TYR A 331 -6.47 62.46 5.52
CA TYR A 331 -7.25 61.34 6.04
C TYR A 331 -6.62 59.98 5.69
N LEU A 332 -6.06 59.84 4.48
CA LEU A 332 -5.30 58.65 4.07
C LEU A 332 -4.00 58.49 4.87
N ASP A 333 -3.30 59.58 5.17
CA ASP A 333 -2.09 59.56 5.99
C ASP A 333 -2.40 59.22 7.48
N GLN A 334 -3.60 59.54 7.97
CA GLN A 334 -4.05 59.10 9.31
C GLN A 334 -4.42 57.62 9.36
N LEU A 335 -4.92 57.05 8.26
CA LEU A 335 -5.25 55.63 8.16
C LEU A 335 -4.02 54.73 8.02
N GLN A 336 -2.89 55.26 7.53
CA GLN A 336 -1.61 54.53 7.44
C GLN A 336 -0.79 54.56 8.75
N ALA A 337 -1.19 55.36 9.75
CA ALA A 337 -0.46 55.46 11.03
C ALA A 337 -0.94 54.47 12.10
N ASP A 338 -2.08 53.80 11.90
CA ASP A 338 -2.59 52.71 12.74
C ASP A 338 -2.26 51.34 12.13
N ASP A 339 -0.95 51.05 12.04
CA ASP A 339 -0.41 49.72 11.75
C ASP A 339 -0.62 48.80 12.96
N ASP A 340 -1.72 48.05 12.97
CA ASP A 340 -1.83 46.73 13.63
C ASP A 340 -3.07 45.93 13.17
N LEU A 341 -3.48 46.09 11.90
CA LEU A 341 -4.41 45.17 11.24
C LEU A 341 -3.76 44.63 9.98
N GLN A 342 -3.09 43.47 10.12
CA GLN A 342 -2.81 42.58 9.00
C GLN A 342 -4.15 42.15 8.40
N PHE A 343 -4.61 42.89 7.40
CA PHE A 343 -5.53 42.34 6.41
C PHE A 343 -4.69 41.47 5.49
N ASP A 344 -4.84 40.15 5.63
CA ASP A 344 -4.47 39.23 4.57
C ASP A 344 -5.11 39.77 3.27
N GLU A 345 -4.27 40.06 2.28
CA GLU A 345 -4.70 40.35 0.92
C GLU A 345 -5.57 39.17 0.45
N LEU A 346 -6.88 39.35 0.57
CA LEU A 346 -7.86 38.60 -0.19
C LEU A 346 -7.62 38.97 -1.64
N ASP A 347 -6.85 38.12 -2.32
CA ASP A 347 -6.81 37.99 -3.79
C ASP A 347 -8.22 37.62 -4.28
N ASP A 348 -9.15 38.57 -4.23
CA ASP A 348 -10.41 38.54 -4.97
C ASP A 348 -10.18 39.28 -6.30
N ASP A 349 -9.57 38.58 -7.27
CA ASP A 349 -9.82 38.84 -8.70
C ASP A 349 -10.88 37.83 -9.19
N PRO A 350 -12.17 38.20 -9.22
CA PRO A 350 -13.24 37.29 -9.60
C PRO A 350 -13.46 37.37 -11.11
N SER A 351 -12.54 36.85 -11.93
CA SER A 351 -12.84 36.68 -13.37
C SER A 351 -12.05 35.65 -14.17
N THR A 352 -11.10 34.90 -13.59
CA THR A 352 -10.63 33.63 -14.20
C THR A 352 -11.65 32.55 -13.89
N SER A 353 -12.59 32.34 -14.82
CA SER A 353 -13.67 31.36 -14.65
C SER A 353 -13.12 29.99 -14.24
N ALA A 354 -13.74 29.33 -13.26
CA ALA A 354 -13.40 27.98 -12.80
C ALA A 354 -13.30 26.92 -13.92
N ASP A 355 -13.77 27.24 -15.13
CA ASP A 355 -13.63 26.42 -16.32
C ASP A 355 -12.20 26.44 -16.91
N GLU A 356 -11.44 27.53 -16.82
CA GLU A 356 -10.07 27.62 -17.37
C GLU A 356 -9.08 26.69 -16.64
N TYR A 357 -9.15 26.65 -15.32
CA TYR A 357 -8.32 25.77 -14.48
C TYR A 357 -8.62 24.27 -14.71
N ASN A 358 -9.81 23.98 -15.25
CA ASN A 358 -10.25 22.61 -15.52
C ASN A 358 -9.69 22.08 -16.85
N TYR A 359 -9.55 22.93 -17.88
CA TYR A 359 -9.03 22.51 -19.19
C TYR A 359 -7.53 22.16 -19.18
N GLU A 360 -6.72 22.85 -18.37
CA GLU A 360 -5.31 22.53 -18.22
C GLU A 360 -5.12 21.14 -17.58
N GLN A 361 -5.86 20.86 -16.50
CA GLN A 361 -5.85 19.55 -15.84
C GLN A 361 -6.38 18.42 -16.74
N ILE A 362 -7.43 18.69 -17.54
CA ILE A 362 -7.93 17.74 -18.55
C ILE A 362 -6.83 17.43 -19.57
N THR A 363 -6.15 18.46 -20.08
CA THR A 363 -5.06 18.33 -21.07
C THR A 363 -3.90 17.52 -20.50
N GLU A 364 -3.46 17.85 -19.29
CA GLU A 364 -2.40 17.12 -18.58
C GLU A 364 -2.77 15.64 -18.42
N LYS A 365 -3.95 15.32 -17.86
CA LYS A 365 -4.38 13.93 -17.64
C LYS A 365 -4.57 13.18 -18.96
N CYS A 366 -5.17 13.80 -19.98
CA CYS A 366 -5.32 13.17 -21.29
C CYS A 366 -3.97 12.88 -21.93
N SER A 367 -3.01 13.80 -21.84
CA SER A 367 -1.66 13.59 -22.35
C SER A 367 -0.94 12.46 -21.61
N ALA A 368 -1.10 12.37 -20.29
CA ALA A 368 -0.51 11.31 -19.47
C ALA A 368 -1.11 9.94 -19.79
N ILE A 369 -2.44 9.85 -19.96
CA ILE A 369 -3.14 8.63 -20.37
C ILE A 369 -2.67 8.21 -21.77
N LEU A 370 -2.64 9.13 -22.75
CA LEU A 370 -2.17 8.81 -24.10
C LEU A 370 -0.72 8.34 -24.11
N LYS A 371 0.17 9.01 -23.37
CA LYS A 371 1.56 8.58 -23.22
C LYS A 371 1.65 7.16 -22.64
N SER A 372 0.81 6.82 -21.66
CA SER A 372 0.75 5.46 -21.11
C SER A 372 0.29 4.41 -22.13
N LEU A 373 -0.64 4.77 -23.02
CA LEU A 373 -1.20 3.90 -24.04
C LEU A 373 -0.26 3.68 -25.24
N HIS A 374 0.69 4.59 -25.48
CA HIS A 374 1.69 4.54 -26.56
C HIS A 374 3.08 4.16 -26.03
N SER A 375 3.16 3.45 -24.91
CA SER A 375 4.44 2.88 -24.44
C SER A 375 4.89 1.83 -25.46
N ASP A 376 5.55 2.25 -26.53
CA ASP A 376 6.10 1.32 -27.52
C ASP A 376 7.10 0.39 -26.82
N PRO A 377 7.13 -0.90 -27.19
CA PRO A 377 8.27 -1.74 -26.83
C PRO A 377 9.54 -1.08 -27.40
N PRO A 378 10.65 -1.07 -26.64
CA PRO A 378 11.90 -0.49 -27.15
C PRO A 378 12.24 -1.11 -28.51
N GLU A 379 12.48 -0.26 -29.51
CA GLU A 379 12.77 -0.70 -30.87
C GLU A 379 13.89 -1.77 -30.85
N PRO A 380 13.74 -2.88 -31.58
CA PRO A 380 14.83 -3.84 -31.74
C PRO A 380 15.96 -3.18 -32.55
N CYS A 381 16.96 -2.66 -31.84
CA CYS A 381 18.14 -2.04 -32.44
C CYS A 381 18.92 -3.06 -33.29
N SER A 382 19.09 -2.70 -34.57
CA SER A 382 19.85 -3.39 -35.61
C SER A 382 21.20 -3.95 -35.12
N HIS A 383 21.40 -5.26 -35.29
CA HIS A 383 22.65 -5.97 -35.05
C HIS A 383 23.71 -5.61 -36.09
N GLY A 384 24.74 -4.86 -35.70
CA GLY A 384 25.89 -4.66 -36.58
C GLY A 384 26.93 -3.70 -36.04
N ASN A 385 27.62 -4.05 -34.97
CA ASN A 385 28.95 -3.50 -34.65
C ASN A 385 29.73 -4.49 -33.76
N LEU A 386 31.05 -4.50 -33.91
CA LEU A 386 31.99 -5.33 -33.14
C LEU A 386 31.86 -5.02 -31.64
N LEU A 387 31.58 -6.05 -30.82
CA LEU A 387 31.42 -5.92 -29.37
C LEU A 387 32.79 -5.70 -28.69
N PRO A 388 32.88 -4.80 -27.70
CA PRO A 388 34.10 -4.59 -26.91
C PRO A 388 34.47 -5.83 -26.07
N SER A 389 35.77 -6.03 -25.79
CA SER A 389 36.22 -7.08 -24.85
C SER A 389 35.99 -6.64 -23.40
N LEU A 390 35.46 -7.51 -22.54
CA LEU A 390 35.20 -7.21 -21.12
C LEU A 390 36.46 -7.22 -20.24
N ASP A 391 37.50 -7.95 -20.64
CA ASP A 391 38.71 -8.16 -19.81
C ASP A 391 39.51 -6.87 -19.53
N ASP A 392 39.31 -5.82 -20.34
CA ASP A 392 40.00 -4.52 -20.23
C ASP A 392 39.11 -3.38 -19.69
N VAL A 393 37.85 -3.66 -19.33
CA VAL A 393 36.88 -2.63 -18.95
C VAL A 393 37.05 -2.21 -17.49
N LYS A 394 37.52 -0.98 -17.27
CA LYS A 394 37.34 -0.29 -15.97
C LYS A 394 36.03 0.49 -16.01
N VAL A 395 35.01 0.02 -15.30
CA VAL A 395 33.68 0.65 -15.25
C VAL A 395 33.77 2.12 -14.83
N SER A 396 34.70 2.46 -13.93
CA SER A 396 34.98 3.84 -13.50
C SER A 396 35.57 4.77 -14.58
N ALA A 397 35.98 4.22 -15.74
CA ALA A 397 36.54 4.97 -16.87
C ALA A 397 35.55 5.11 -18.03
N LEU A 398 34.35 4.54 -17.93
CA LEU A 398 33.27 4.73 -18.90
C LEU A 398 32.73 6.15 -18.76
N SER A 399 32.91 6.98 -19.78
CA SER A 399 32.55 8.41 -19.75
C SER A 399 31.34 8.75 -20.60
N THR A 400 30.88 7.84 -21.47
CA THR A 400 29.70 8.06 -22.32
C THR A 400 28.63 7.00 -22.10
N GLU A 401 27.36 7.41 -22.21
CA GLU A 401 26.20 6.52 -22.13
C GLU A 401 26.25 5.39 -23.17
N LYS A 402 26.77 5.70 -24.37
CA LYS A 402 26.96 4.73 -25.44
C LYS A 402 27.93 3.61 -25.04
N ASP A 403 29.05 3.96 -24.40
CA ASP A 403 30.03 2.97 -23.94
C ASP A 403 29.41 2.05 -22.88
N ILE A 404 28.60 2.60 -21.98
CA ILE A 404 27.89 1.84 -20.94
C ILE A 404 26.88 0.86 -21.58
N GLN A 405 26.14 1.30 -22.60
CA GLN A 405 25.21 0.43 -23.33
C GLN A 405 25.93 -0.67 -24.12
N ASP A 406 27.06 -0.37 -24.78
CA ASP A 406 27.85 -1.35 -25.53
C ASP A 406 28.47 -2.41 -24.58
N VAL A 407 28.98 -1.98 -23.42
CA VAL A 407 29.48 -2.87 -22.36
C VAL A 407 28.34 -3.73 -21.79
N SER A 408 27.18 -3.14 -21.50
CA SER A 408 26.02 -3.88 -21.00
C SER A 408 25.55 -4.94 -22.00
N ARG A 409 25.50 -4.60 -23.30
CA ARG A 409 25.18 -5.54 -24.38
C ARG A 409 26.17 -6.70 -24.45
N THR A 410 27.45 -6.42 -24.27
CA THR A 410 28.49 -7.45 -24.25
C THR A 410 28.31 -8.37 -23.04
N ALA A 411 28.08 -7.80 -21.85
CA ALA A 411 27.84 -8.58 -20.64
C ALA A 411 26.59 -9.48 -20.77
N TRP A 412 25.49 -8.98 -21.34
CA TRP A 412 24.31 -9.80 -21.63
C TRP A 412 24.63 -10.94 -22.61
N ALA A 413 25.34 -10.65 -23.72
CA ALA A 413 25.71 -11.67 -24.69
C ALA A 413 26.59 -12.76 -24.07
N VAL A 414 27.53 -12.41 -23.19
CA VAL A 414 28.36 -13.37 -22.44
C VAL A 414 27.50 -14.19 -21.48
N LEU A 415 26.58 -13.58 -20.74
CA LEU A 415 25.65 -14.32 -19.88
C LEU A 415 24.76 -15.29 -20.68
N GLU A 416 24.36 -14.94 -21.90
CA GLU A 416 23.47 -15.76 -22.72
C GLU A 416 24.21 -16.92 -23.43
N THR A 417 25.50 -16.76 -23.75
CA THR A 417 26.22 -17.70 -24.65
C THR A 417 27.40 -18.43 -24.01
N GLU A 418 28.05 -17.84 -23.01
CA GLU A 418 29.30 -18.36 -22.44
C GLU A 418 29.05 -19.37 -21.32
N THR A 419 30.01 -20.27 -21.10
CA THR A 419 29.94 -21.31 -20.05
C THR A 419 31.11 -21.26 -19.07
N ALA A 420 32.17 -20.51 -19.39
CA ALA A 420 33.32 -20.33 -18.53
C ALA A 420 33.02 -19.44 -17.31
N LEU A 421 33.26 -19.98 -16.11
CA LEU A 421 32.98 -19.29 -14.84
C LEU A 421 33.63 -17.89 -14.72
N PRO A 422 34.91 -17.66 -15.09
CA PRO A 422 35.52 -16.33 -14.97
C PRO A 422 34.83 -15.25 -15.80
N ALA A 423 34.43 -15.56 -17.03
CA ALA A 423 33.75 -14.62 -17.92
C ALA A 423 32.35 -14.28 -17.41
N LEU A 424 31.64 -15.27 -16.86
CA LEU A 424 30.34 -15.08 -16.23
C LEU A 424 30.43 -14.24 -14.95
N LEU A 425 31.42 -14.51 -14.09
CA LEU A 425 31.69 -13.70 -12.88
C LEU A 425 31.94 -12.23 -13.24
N LEU A 426 32.82 -11.98 -14.23
CA LEU A 426 33.14 -10.64 -14.68
C LEU A 426 31.91 -9.92 -15.24
N SER A 427 31.08 -10.60 -16.02
CA SER A 427 29.87 -10.01 -16.62
C SER A 427 28.86 -9.56 -15.57
N VAL A 428 28.65 -10.36 -14.51
CA VAL A 428 27.74 -9.99 -13.40
C VAL A 428 28.34 -8.85 -12.56
N ASP A 429 29.64 -8.87 -12.31
CA ASP A 429 30.33 -7.81 -11.57
C ASP A 429 30.24 -6.46 -12.30
N VAL A 430 30.50 -6.44 -13.62
CA VAL A 430 30.37 -5.24 -14.45
C VAL A 430 28.93 -4.69 -14.40
N LEU A 431 27.92 -5.54 -14.59
CA LEU A 431 26.51 -5.12 -14.49
C LEU A 431 26.17 -4.61 -13.09
N GLY A 432 26.65 -5.28 -12.05
CA GLY A 432 26.49 -4.85 -10.65
C GLY A 432 27.12 -3.48 -10.39
N GLN A 433 28.32 -3.22 -10.89
CA GLN A 433 29.00 -1.93 -10.76
C GLN A 433 28.29 -0.81 -11.51
N ILE A 434 27.75 -1.10 -12.71
CA ILE A 434 26.95 -0.12 -13.47
C ILE A 434 25.69 0.28 -12.67
N LEU A 435 25.01 -0.72 -12.07
CA LEU A 435 23.83 -0.50 -11.24
C LEU A 435 24.14 0.26 -9.95
N GLN A 436 25.24 -0.08 -9.26
CA GLN A 436 25.63 0.57 -8.00
C GLN A 436 26.00 2.04 -8.19
N ASN A 437 26.66 2.36 -9.31
CA ASN A 437 27.16 3.70 -9.58
C ASN A 437 26.14 4.58 -10.34
N ASN A 438 24.95 4.06 -10.65
CA ASN A 438 23.89 4.76 -11.39
C ASN A 438 24.39 5.42 -12.69
N LEU A 439 25.33 4.77 -13.40
CA LEU A 439 26.07 5.42 -14.49
C LEU A 439 25.24 5.68 -15.75
N ALA A 440 24.21 4.87 -16.00
CA ALA A 440 23.24 5.07 -17.10
C ALA A 440 21.93 4.32 -16.82
N GLU A 441 20.89 4.63 -17.60
CA GLU A 441 19.65 3.86 -17.64
C GLU A 441 19.89 2.57 -18.44
N ILE A 442 20.08 1.46 -17.72
CA ILE A 442 20.17 0.13 -18.34
C ILE A 442 18.82 -0.56 -18.31
N ASP A 443 18.56 -1.39 -19.32
CA ASP A 443 17.39 -2.26 -19.38
C ASP A 443 17.47 -3.31 -18.25
N CYS A 444 16.77 -3.00 -17.15
CA CYS A 444 16.74 -3.82 -15.96
C CYS A 444 15.96 -5.12 -16.20
N SER A 445 14.90 -5.09 -17.02
CA SER A 445 14.14 -6.27 -17.41
C SER A 445 15.01 -7.27 -18.14
N ARG A 446 15.74 -6.83 -19.17
CA ARG A 446 16.67 -7.68 -19.92
C ARG A 446 17.81 -8.20 -19.04
N THR A 447 18.31 -7.36 -18.13
CA THR A 447 19.34 -7.77 -17.18
C THR A 447 18.82 -8.90 -16.28
N CYS A 448 17.62 -8.76 -15.72
CA CYS A 448 16.97 -9.82 -14.95
C CYS A 448 16.79 -11.10 -15.78
N GLU A 449 16.33 -11.00 -17.03
CA GLU A 449 16.16 -12.16 -17.92
C GLU A 449 17.48 -12.89 -18.19
N SER A 450 18.57 -12.16 -18.41
CA SER A 450 19.91 -12.74 -18.58
C SER A 450 20.40 -13.44 -17.31
N LEU A 451 20.15 -12.84 -16.15
CA LEU A 451 20.53 -13.39 -14.84
C LEU A 451 19.72 -14.64 -14.44
N LEU A 452 18.44 -14.73 -14.86
CA LEU A 452 17.57 -15.87 -14.56
C LEU A 452 18.17 -17.20 -15.03
N LEU A 453 18.90 -17.20 -16.15
CA LEU A 453 19.58 -18.38 -16.70
C LEU A 453 20.59 -19.01 -15.71
N HIS A 454 21.12 -18.18 -14.81
CA HIS A 454 22.24 -18.52 -13.91
C HIS A 454 21.83 -18.71 -12.45
N MET A 455 20.54 -18.52 -12.12
CA MET A 455 20.02 -18.75 -10.77
C MET A 455 20.04 -20.24 -10.37
N LYS A 456 20.10 -21.15 -11.35
CA LYS A 456 20.20 -22.59 -11.10
C LYS A 456 21.66 -23.04 -10.97
N GLN A 457 21.92 -23.96 -10.06
CA GLN A 457 23.22 -24.63 -9.94
C GLN A 457 23.66 -25.27 -11.27
N ASN A 458 24.79 -24.80 -11.80
CA ASN A 458 25.43 -25.39 -12.95
C ASN A 458 26.32 -26.55 -12.52
N LYS A 459 26.01 -27.75 -13.02
CA LYS A 459 26.74 -28.98 -12.67
C LYS A 459 28.18 -28.98 -13.19
N SER A 460 28.51 -28.18 -14.21
CA SER A 460 29.89 -28.06 -14.69
C SER A 460 30.83 -27.41 -13.68
N PHE A 461 30.29 -26.65 -12.72
CA PHE A 461 31.07 -26.00 -11.66
C PHE A 461 31.16 -26.84 -10.37
N LEU A 462 30.68 -28.09 -10.41
CA LEU A 462 30.75 -29.01 -9.29
C LEU A 462 31.92 -29.97 -9.45
N GLN A 463 32.90 -29.88 -8.55
CA GLN A 463 33.99 -30.83 -8.47
C GLN A 463 33.72 -31.81 -7.33
N THR A 464 33.65 -33.11 -7.64
CA THR A 464 33.52 -34.15 -6.60
C THR A 464 34.84 -34.86 -6.39
N ILE A 465 35.40 -34.70 -5.20
CA ILE A 465 36.61 -35.38 -4.76
C ILE A 465 36.19 -36.61 -3.96
N LYS A 466 36.62 -37.79 -4.41
CA LYS A 466 36.37 -39.06 -3.70
C LYS A 466 37.68 -39.62 -3.17
N VAL A 467 37.77 -39.78 -1.85
CA VAL A 467 38.93 -40.35 -1.15
C VAL A 467 38.45 -41.53 -0.30
N GLY A 468 38.62 -42.75 -0.82
CA GLY A 468 38.07 -43.96 -0.19
C GLY A 468 36.54 -43.95 -0.12
N ASN A 469 36.00 -44.06 1.09
CA ASN A 469 34.55 -43.96 1.37
C ASN A 469 34.07 -42.52 1.60
N MET A 470 34.98 -41.54 1.62
CA MET A 470 34.62 -40.13 1.77
C MET A 470 34.41 -39.50 0.40
N THR A 471 33.28 -38.82 0.22
CA THR A 471 32.97 -38.03 -0.98
C THR A 471 32.73 -36.60 -0.54
N GLN A 472 33.48 -35.66 -1.11
CA GLN A 472 33.33 -34.23 -0.89
C GLN A 472 33.00 -33.57 -2.22
N THR A 473 31.93 -32.79 -2.26
CA THR A 473 31.57 -31.98 -3.43
C THR A 473 31.91 -30.52 -3.13
N ILE A 474 32.70 -29.92 -4.01
CA ILE A 474 33.07 -28.51 -4.02
C ILE A 474 32.23 -27.84 -5.10
N ASP A 475 31.53 -26.77 -4.73
CA ASP A 475 30.75 -25.95 -5.66
C ASP A 475 31.48 -24.65 -5.91
N GLU A 476 32.25 -24.60 -6.99
CA GLU A 476 32.99 -23.39 -7.39
C GLU A 476 32.06 -22.30 -7.93
N GLY A 477 30.82 -22.69 -8.32
CA GLY A 477 29.81 -21.79 -8.84
C GLY A 477 28.94 -21.13 -7.77
N SER A 478 29.12 -21.43 -6.48
CA SER A 478 28.29 -20.83 -5.41
C SER A 478 28.49 -19.32 -5.33
N THR A 479 29.72 -18.83 -5.39
CA THR A 479 30.05 -17.40 -5.40
C THR A 479 29.38 -16.68 -6.56
N PHE A 480 29.44 -17.27 -7.76
CA PHE A 480 28.78 -16.70 -8.94
C PHE A 480 27.27 -16.58 -8.73
N ARG A 481 26.61 -17.65 -8.25
CA ARG A 481 25.17 -17.60 -7.96
C ARG A 481 24.87 -16.56 -6.89
N THR A 482 25.65 -16.46 -5.82
CA THR A 482 25.46 -15.42 -4.80
C THR A 482 25.53 -14.02 -5.39
N MET A 483 26.44 -13.74 -6.33
CA MET A 483 26.47 -12.46 -7.04
C MET A 483 25.24 -12.26 -7.92
N VAL A 484 24.81 -13.28 -8.67
CA VAL A 484 23.57 -13.24 -9.48
C VAL A 484 22.36 -12.86 -8.61
N TYR A 485 22.18 -13.52 -7.46
CA TYR A 485 21.08 -13.24 -6.53
C TYR A 485 21.22 -11.86 -5.87
N SER A 486 22.44 -11.41 -5.55
CA SER A 486 22.68 -10.08 -4.97
C SER A 486 22.38 -8.96 -5.97
N THR A 487 22.84 -9.10 -7.21
CA THR A 487 22.55 -8.15 -8.29
C THR A 487 21.05 -8.15 -8.61
N MET A 488 20.39 -9.31 -8.66
CA MET A 488 18.94 -9.40 -8.83
C MET A 488 18.21 -8.66 -7.71
N LEU A 489 18.59 -8.87 -6.45
CA LEU A 489 18.01 -8.18 -5.30
C LEU A 489 18.20 -6.66 -5.39
N GLN A 490 19.37 -6.20 -5.82
CA GLN A 490 19.62 -4.78 -6.03
C GLN A 490 18.68 -4.20 -7.10
N ILE A 491 18.50 -4.89 -8.23
CA ILE A 491 17.64 -4.43 -9.32
C ILE A 491 16.20 -4.30 -8.81
N VAL A 492 15.63 -5.38 -8.26
CA VAL A 492 14.21 -5.40 -7.87
C VAL A 492 13.86 -4.49 -6.69
N THR A 493 14.86 -4.02 -5.92
CA THR A 493 14.65 -3.08 -4.81
C THR A 493 14.88 -1.62 -5.19
N THR A 494 15.66 -1.34 -6.23
CA THR A 494 16.07 0.03 -6.57
C THR A 494 15.56 0.53 -7.92
N ARG A 495 15.10 -0.37 -8.78
CA ARG A 495 14.71 -0.06 -10.17
C ARG A 495 13.35 -0.69 -10.51
N SER A 496 12.69 -0.12 -11.51
CA SER A 496 11.50 -0.71 -12.12
C SER A 496 11.89 -1.86 -13.03
N VAL A 497 11.18 -2.98 -12.91
CA VAL A 497 11.31 -4.15 -13.77
C VAL A 497 9.94 -4.47 -14.33
N ASP A 498 9.87 -4.92 -15.57
CA ASP A 498 8.61 -5.28 -16.20
C ASP A 498 7.93 -6.38 -15.40
N TYR A 499 6.63 -6.21 -15.17
CA TYR A 499 5.83 -7.10 -14.35
C TYR A 499 5.91 -8.60 -14.76
N PRO A 500 5.90 -8.98 -16.06
CA PRO A 500 6.10 -10.38 -16.43
C PRO A 500 7.47 -10.91 -16.01
N VAL A 501 8.52 -10.08 -16.08
CA VAL A 501 9.87 -10.46 -15.65
C VAL A 501 9.92 -10.59 -14.12
N CYS A 502 9.29 -9.68 -13.37
CA CYS A 502 9.10 -9.81 -11.93
C CYS A 502 8.48 -11.16 -11.55
N CYS A 503 7.41 -11.58 -12.24
CA CYS A 503 6.75 -12.85 -12.00
C CYS A 503 7.66 -14.06 -12.31
N LYS A 504 8.47 -14.01 -13.39
CA LYS A 504 9.49 -15.04 -13.69
C LYS A 504 10.55 -15.11 -12.58
N VAL A 505 11.07 -13.97 -12.13
CA VAL A 505 12.07 -13.88 -11.06
C VAL A 505 11.51 -14.46 -9.76
N LEU A 506 10.26 -14.16 -9.43
CA LEU A 506 9.58 -14.70 -8.25
C LEU A 506 9.55 -16.25 -8.26
N ILE A 507 9.18 -16.83 -9.41
CA ILE A 507 9.14 -18.29 -9.58
C ILE A 507 10.51 -18.95 -9.48
N GLU A 508 11.55 -18.36 -10.09
CA GLU A 508 12.90 -18.93 -10.05
C GLU A 508 13.59 -18.72 -8.69
N ALA A 509 13.40 -17.57 -8.04
CA ALA A 509 13.86 -17.33 -6.67
C ALA A 509 13.29 -18.38 -5.71
N LEU A 510 11.99 -18.67 -5.84
CA LEU A 510 11.32 -19.71 -5.06
C LEU A 510 11.82 -21.11 -5.45
N SER A 511 11.82 -21.45 -6.74
CA SER A 511 12.08 -22.81 -7.23
C SER A 511 13.54 -23.26 -7.11
N ARG A 512 14.48 -22.33 -7.25
CA ARG A 512 15.93 -22.60 -7.26
C ARG A 512 16.59 -22.09 -5.99
N GLY A 513 16.29 -20.85 -5.64
CA GLY A 513 17.04 -20.10 -4.65
C GLY A 513 16.77 -20.53 -3.23
N VAL A 514 15.49 -20.65 -2.86
CA VAL A 514 15.07 -21.21 -1.55
C VAL A 514 15.57 -22.65 -1.34
N ARG A 515 15.81 -23.38 -2.43
CA ARG A 515 16.26 -24.78 -2.40
C ARG A 515 17.76 -24.95 -2.56
N ASP A 516 18.53 -23.88 -2.72
CA ASP A 516 19.98 -23.94 -2.87
C ASP A 516 20.62 -24.56 -1.62
N SER A 517 21.80 -25.13 -1.80
CA SER A 517 22.63 -25.64 -0.70
C SER A 517 23.27 -24.53 0.13
N ASP A 518 23.50 -23.35 -0.47
CA ASP A 518 24.07 -22.19 0.21
C ASP A 518 22.98 -21.40 0.96
N CYS A 519 23.16 -21.22 2.26
CA CYS A 519 22.21 -20.50 3.10
C CYS A 519 22.10 -19.02 2.74
N THR A 520 23.17 -18.42 2.21
CA THR A 520 23.19 -17.02 1.76
C THR A 520 22.25 -16.84 0.57
N ILE A 521 22.31 -17.77 -0.40
CA ILE A 521 21.42 -17.77 -1.55
C ILE A 521 19.97 -17.96 -1.09
N ASN A 522 19.71 -18.86 -0.13
CA ASN A 522 18.36 -19.02 0.40
C ASN A 522 17.81 -17.71 0.99
N GLN A 523 18.59 -17.01 1.81
CA GLN A 523 18.21 -15.73 2.41
C GLN A 523 17.99 -14.63 1.38
N LEU A 524 18.89 -14.48 0.40
CA LEU A 524 18.73 -13.54 -0.70
C LEU A 524 17.46 -13.83 -1.50
N SER A 525 17.14 -15.10 -1.72
CA SER A 525 15.93 -15.52 -2.45
C SER A 525 14.66 -15.10 -1.74
N ILE A 526 14.60 -15.29 -0.42
CA ILE A 526 13.45 -14.86 0.39
C ILE A 526 13.31 -13.33 0.32
N ARG A 527 14.41 -12.58 0.42
CA ARG A 527 14.37 -11.11 0.29
C ARG A 527 13.92 -10.64 -1.09
N ILE A 528 14.29 -11.34 -2.16
CA ILE A 528 13.79 -11.06 -3.51
C ILE A 528 12.28 -11.31 -3.58
N ILE A 529 11.80 -12.43 -3.04
CA ILE A 529 10.38 -12.77 -2.98
C ILE A 529 9.60 -11.69 -2.23
N GLU A 530 10.08 -11.27 -1.06
CA GLU A 530 9.49 -10.20 -0.25
C GLU A 530 9.40 -8.88 -1.02
N ALA A 531 10.52 -8.43 -1.60
CA ALA A 531 10.55 -7.17 -2.34
C ALA A 531 9.60 -7.18 -3.55
N LEU A 532 9.55 -8.29 -4.28
CA LEU A 532 8.68 -8.43 -5.45
C LEU A 532 7.20 -8.47 -5.07
N LEU A 533 6.83 -9.23 -4.04
CA LEU A 533 5.44 -9.27 -3.55
C LEU A 533 5.04 -7.90 -2.99
N GLN A 534 5.88 -7.26 -2.18
CA GLN A 534 5.59 -5.94 -1.64
C GLN A 534 5.33 -4.90 -2.73
N ALA A 535 6.10 -4.94 -3.82
CA ALA A 535 5.96 -3.97 -4.91
C ALA A 535 4.83 -4.32 -5.90
N ASN A 536 4.52 -5.59 -6.12
CA ASN A 536 3.67 -6.03 -7.24
C ASN A 536 2.40 -6.79 -6.84
N TYR A 537 2.15 -7.04 -5.55
CA TYR A 537 1.02 -7.89 -5.15
C TYR A 537 -0.34 -7.36 -5.61
N GLU A 538 -0.56 -6.05 -5.57
CA GLU A 538 -1.80 -5.45 -6.07
C GLU A 538 -2.00 -5.71 -7.58
N ALA A 539 -0.93 -5.60 -8.38
CA ALA A 539 -0.96 -5.95 -9.79
C ALA A 539 -1.21 -7.45 -10.00
N ILE A 540 -0.57 -8.32 -9.22
CA ILE A 540 -0.81 -9.77 -9.25
C ILE A 540 -2.28 -10.07 -8.97
N ARG A 541 -2.87 -9.42 -7.95
CA ARG A 541 -4.29 -9.60 -7.59
C ARG A 541 -5.25 -9.16 -8.69
N GLY A 542 -4.95 -8.05 -9.34
CA GLY A 542 -5.83 -7.48 -10.35
C GLY A 542 -5.65 -8.06 -11.76
N ILE A 543 -4.45 -8.49 -12.12
CA ILE A 543 -4.10 -8.90 -13.49
C ILE A 543 -4.05 -10.41 -13.64
N ASP A 544 -3.37 -11.11 -12.72
CA ASP A 544 -3.15 -12.57 -12.81
C ASP A 544 -3.51 -13.31 -11.50
N PRO A 545 -4.75 -13.17 -10.98
CA PRO A 545 -5.16 -13.86 -9.75
C PRO A 545 -5.18 -15.39 -9.92
N GLU A 546 -5.54 -15.88 -11.11
CA GLU A 546 -5.53 -17.32 -11.41
C GLU A 546 -4.11 -17.88 -11.42
N TRP A 547 -3.16 -17.21 -12.09
CA TRP A 547 -1.74 -17.59 -12.03
C TRP A 547 -1.23 -17.63 -10.60
N TYR A 548 -1.56 -16.63 -9.77
CA TYR A 548 -1.15 -16.61 -8.36
C TYR A 548 -1.66 -17.84 -7.59
N ASN A 549 -2.98 -18.08 -7.68
CA ASN A 549 -3.64 -19.15 -6.94
C ASN A 549 -3.33 -20.56 -7.46
N LEU A 550 -3.17 -20.73 -8.78
CA LEU A 550 -3.03 -22.03 -9.44
C LEU A 550 -1.57 -22.38 -9.78
N THR A 551 -0.69 -21.39 -9.86
CA THR A 551 0.74 -21.61 -10.18
C THR A 551 1.65 -21.27 -9.00
N LEU A 552 1.59 -20.05 -8.47
CA LEU A 552 2.56 -19.62 -7.46
C LEU A 552 2.31 -20.27 -6.09
N LEU A 553 1.09 -20.19 -5.54
CA LEU A 553 0.79 -20.76 -4.22
C LEU A 553 1.02 -22.28 -4.13
N PRO A 554 0.59 -23.11 -5.11
CA PRO A 554 0.89 -24.54 -5.07
C PRO A 554 2.39 -24.81 -5.11
N ARG A 555 3.15 -23.97 -5.82
CA ARG A 555 4.60 -24.06 -5.90
C ARG A 555 5.27 -23.74 -4.57
N VAL A 556 4.78 -22.72 -3.84
CA VAL A 556 5.24 -22.40 -2.47
C VAL A 556 5.03 -23.60 -1.56
N ALA A 557 3.82 -24.17 -1.55
CA ALA A 557 3.48 -25.33 -0.72
C ALA A 557 4.35 -26.57 -1.04
N GLU A 558 4.58 -26.84 -2.33
CA GLU A 558 5.47 -27.90 -2.79
C GLU A 558 6.90 -27.71 -2.25
N ILE A 559 7.41 -26.48 -2.29
CA ILE A 559 8.79 -26.15 -1.89
C ILE A 559 8.94 -26.17 -0.38
N ALA A 560 8.02 -25.58 0.37
CA ALA A 560 7.98 -25.66 1.83
C ALA A 560 7.97 -27.12 2.30
N THR A 561 7.18 -27.98 1.66
CA THR A 561 7.15 -29.43 1.95
C THR A 561 8.49 -30.10 1.66
N LYS A 562 9.11 -29.81 0.51
CA LYS A 562 10.42 -30.38 0.13
C LYS A 562 11.54 -29.94 1.06
N VAL A 563 11.55 -28.68 1.47
CA VAL A 563 12.52 -28.11 2.40
C VAL A 563 12.35 -28.75 3.80
N SER A 564 11.11 -28.88 4.26
CA SER A 564 10.77 -29.56 5.52
C SER A 564 11.20 -31.04 5.55
N LYS A 565 10.95 -31.79 4.47
CA LYS A 565 11.40 -33.19 4.36
C LYS A 565 12.93 -33.33 4.39
N LYS A 566 13.66 -32.39 3.78
CA LYS A 566 15.13 -32.36 3.81
C LYS A 566 15.64 -32.16 5.24
N LEU A 567 14.95 -31.36 6.06
CA LEU A 567 15.23 -31.21 7.49
C LEU A 567 15.05 -32.54 8.25
N GLN A 568 13.91 -33.20 8.07
CA GLN A 568 13.58 -34.48 8.73
C GLN A 568 14.58 -35.60 8.38
N SER A 569 14.93 -35.75 7.10
CA SER A 569 15.92 -36.74 6.69
C SER A 569 17.32 -36.52 7.30
N ARG A 570 17.66 -35.27 7.63
CA ARG A 570 18.94 -34.90 8.25
C ARG A 570 18.95 -35.12 9.75
N SER A 571 17.81 -35.00 10.43
CA SER A 571 17.69 -35.32 11.87
C SER A 571 17.73 -36.83 12.11
N GLU A 572 17.08 -37.63 11.26
CA GLU A 572 17.07 -39.10 11.37
C GLU A 572 18.45 -39.72 11.10
N GLY A 573 19.23 -39.20 10.14
CA GLY A 573 20.58 -39.69 9.83
C GLY A 573 21.68 -39.24 10.81
N ARG A 574 21.37 -38.39 11.80
CA ARG A 574 22.36 -37.76 12.71
C ARG A 574 22.47 -38.40 14.10
N GLN A 575 21.74 -39.47 14.39
CA GLN A 575 21.88 -40.18 15.68
C GLN A 575 23.31 -40.73 15.93
N ASP A 576 24.20 -40.78 14.93
CA ASP A 576 25.56 -41.36 15.04
C ASP A 576 26.75 -40.37 14.91
N ARG A 577 26.56 -39.06 14.68
CA ARG A 577 27.69 -38.11 14.56
C ARG A 577 27.42 -36.76 15.22
N ALA A 578 27.76 -36.66 16.50
CA ALA A 578 27.80 -35.42 17.27
C ALA A 578 29.07 -34.62 16.95
N GLN A 579 29.03 -33.72 15.96
CA GLN A 579 29.89 -32.52 15.86
C GLN A 579 29.52 -31.71 14.58
N HIS A 580 28.67 -30.69 14.77
CA HIS A 580 28.24 -29.60 13.84
C HIS A 580 27.33 -29.87 12.61
N PRO A 581 26.47 -28.88 12.19
CA PRO A 581 26.04 -27.66 12.90
C PRO A 581 24.51 -27.58 13.11
N ALA A 582 24.10 -27.09 14.29
CA ALA A 582 22.72 -26.70 14.59
C ALA A 582 22.23 -25.51 13.73
N ALA A 583 23.15 -24.63 13.32
CA ALA A 583 22.86 -23.43 12.53
C ALA A 583 22.13 -23.70 11.20
N THR A 584 22.39 -24.83 10.53
CA THR A 584 21.72 -25.15 9.25
C THR A 584 20.32 -25.71 9.40
N ALA A 585 19.96 -26.24 10.58
CA ALA A 585 18.58 -26.67 10.85
C ALA A 585 17.71 -25.46 11.21
N GLU A 586 18.25 -24.54 12.00
CA GLU A 586 17.60 -23.30 12.40
C GLU A 586 17.28 -22.40 11.19
N THR A 587 18.23 -22.22 10.26
CA THR A 587 17.97 -21.47 9.01
C THR A 587 16.87 -22.11 8.15
N VAL A 588 16.75 -23.43 8.14
CA VAL A 588 15.74 -24.13 7.32
C VAL A 588 14.33 -23.98 7.92
N ILE A 589 14.23 -24.02 9.25
CA ILE A 589 12.96 -23.75 9.96
C ILE A 589 12.55 -22.30 9.71
N ASP A 590 13.48 -21.35 9.87
CA ASP A 590 13.25 -19.92 9.61
C ASP A 590 12.72 -19.67 8.18
N ILE A 591 13.30 -20.32 7.16
CA ILE A 591 12.84 -20.19 5.77
C ILE A 591 11.38 -20.67 5.60
N VAL A 592 11.04 -21.83 6.17
CA VAL A 592 9.68 -22.39 6.04
C VAL A 592 8.67 -21.51 6.76
N ASP A 593 8.98 -21.09 7.98
CA ASP A 593 8.13 -20.19 8.77
C ASP A 593 7.94 -18.85 8.07
N ARG A 594 8.99 -18.32 7.42
CA ARG A 594 8.94 -17.08 6.67
C ARG A 594 8.10 -17.21 5.39
N LEU A 595 8.19 -18.33 4.68
CA LEU A 595 7.28 -18.61 3.54
C LEU A 595 5.83 -18.70 4.00
N HIS A 596 5.54 -19.40 5.10
CA HIS A 596 4.19 -19.44 5.68
C HIS A 596 3.71 -18.05 6.10
N CYS A 597 4.56 -17.27 6.77
CA CYS A 597 4.23 -15.89 7.15
C CYS A 597 3.89 -15.03 5.92
N LEU A 598 4.68 -15.14 4.85
CA LEU A 598 4.46 -14.38 3.62
C LEU A 598 3.17 -14.81 2.92
N PHE A 599 3.00 -16.10 2.62
CA PHE A 599 1.93 -16.57 1.74
C PHE A 599 0.63 -16.97 2.45
N ASP A 600 0.65 -17.23 3.76
CA ASP A 600 -0.58 -17.54 4.50
C ASP A 600 -1.15 -16.31 5.22
N ARG A 601 -0.30 -15.32 5.57
CA ARG A 601 -0.73 -14.13 6.33
C ARG A 601 -0.67 -12.85 5.52
N GLN A 602 0.50 -12.50 4.98
CA GLN A 602 0.70 -11.20 4.31
C GLN A 602 0.08 -11.15 2.91
N TYR A 603 0.25 -12.23 2.16
CA TYR A 603 -0.16 -12.37 0.76
C TYR A 603 -0.96 -13.67 0.58
N PRO A 604 -2.15 -13.81 1.20
CA PRO A 604 -2.92 -15.05 1.14
C PRO A 604 -3.47 -15.34 -0.26
N ALA A 605 -4.09 -16.51 -0.41
CA ALA A 605 -4.92 -16.82 -1.57
C ALA A 605 -5.94 -15.72 -1.87
N ILE A 606 -6.12 -15.46 -3.16
CA ILE A 606 -7.04 -14.45 -3.67
C ILE A 606 -8.40 -15.11 -3.80
N ALA A 607 -9.38 -14.62 -3.05
CA ALA A 607 -10.70 -15.22 -2.89
C ALA A 607 -11.75 -14.73 -3.90
#